data_AF-F0GDC3-F1
#
_entry.id   AF-F0GDC3-F1
#
_cell.length_a   1.000
_cell.length_b   1.000
_cell.length_c   1.000
_cell.angle_alpha   90.00
_cell.angle_beta   90.00
_cell.angle_gamma   90.00
#
_symmetry.space_group_name_H-M   'P 1'
#
loop_
_entity.id
_entity.type
_entity.pdbx_description
1 polymer ?
#
loop_
_entity_poly.entity_id
_entity_poly.type
_entity_poly.pdbx_seq_one_letter_code
_entity_poly.pdbx_strand_id
1 'polypeptide(L)' 'GGEPILQGYSLLRMENVICTPHIGYVERESYELYFSAAFRNILAFDQGDMSSVANPEALTPIRKR' A
#
# COMPACT_ATOMS: atom_id res chain seq x y z
N GLY A 1 10.48 3.41 14.49
CA GLY A 1 9.25 3.05 15.22
C GLY A 1 8.33 2.33 14.26
N GLY A 2 7.51 1.40 14.73
CA GLY A 2 6.44 0.82 13.92
C GLY A 2 5.19 1.69 13.96
N GLU A 3 4.38 1.61 12.92
CA GLU A 3 3.01 2.14 12.92
C GLU A 3 2.02 0.99 13.27
N PRO A 4 0.88 1.28 13.91
CA PRO A 4 0.46 2.59 14.42
C PRO A 4 1.17 2.98 15.71
N ILE A 5 1.35 4.29 15.94
CA ILE A 5 1.85 4.80 17.22
C ILE A 5 0.69 4.84 18.23
N LEU A 6 0.61 3.81 19.08
CA LEU A 6 -0.45 3.70 20.09
C LEU A 6 -0.10 4.40 21.41
N GLN A 7 1.17 4.39 21.81
CA GLN A 7 1.63 4.95 23.09
C GLN A 7 3.04 5.53 22.98
N GLY A 8 3.29 6.62 23.73
CA GLY A 8 4.63 6.93 24.25
C GLY A 8 5.70 7.41 23.26
N TYR A 9 5.37 7.99 22.11
CA TYR A 9 6.39 8.39 21.13
C TYR A 9 7.08 9.72 21.46
N SER A 10 8.42 9.71 21.52
CA SER A 10 9.22 10.86 21.98
C SER A 10 9.04 12.12 21.15
N LEU A 11 8.82 12.01 19.83
CA LEU A 11 8.60 13.18 18.97
C LEU A 11 7.28 13.90 19.29
N LEU A 12 6.27 13.20 19.81
CA LEU A 12 4.99 13.82 20.20
C LEU A 12 5.11 14.70 21.45
N ARG A 13 6.23 14.62 22.18
CA ARG A 13 6.50 15.43 23.38
C ARG A 13 7.39 16.65 23.10
N MET A 14 7.84 16.84 21.86
CA MET A 14 8.72 17.95 21.48
C MET A 14 7.89 19.13 20.99
N GLU A 15 7.97 20.28 21.65
CA GLU A 15 7.18 21.47 21.31
C GLU A 15 7.49 22.04 19.90
N ASN A 16 8.67 21.74 19.37
CA ASN A 16 9.13 22.17 18.05
C ASN A 16 8.86 21.15 16.94
N VAL A 17 8.01 20.14 17.17
CA VAL A 17 7.68 19.09 16.20
C VAL A 17 6.17 18.99 16.01
N ILE A 18 5.75 18.95 14.75
CA ILE A 18 4.37 18.63 14.36
C ILE A 18 4.39 17.23 13.76
N CYS A 19 3.61 16.31 14.33
CA CYS A 19 3.41 14.97 13.79
C CYS A 19 1.98 14.83 13.27
N THR A 20 1.83 14.18 12.11
CA THR A 20 0.54 13.74 11.58
C THR A 20 0.54 12.21 11.48
N PRO A 21 -0.61 11.53 11.70
CA PRO A 21 -0.63 10.06 11.80
C PRO A 21 -0.66 9.40 10.41
N HIS A 22 0.44 9.51 9.66
CA HIS A 22 0.59 8.97 8.29
C HIS A 22 -0.62 9.26 7.37
N ILE A 23 -1.14 10.48 7.45
CA ILE A 23 -2.33 10.89 6.69
C ILE A 23 -2.01 11.44 5.29
N GLY A 24 -0.78 11.27 4.79
CA GLY A 24 -0.33 11.88 3.53
C GLY A 24 -1.18 11.51 2.30
N TYR A 25 -1.83 10.34 2.33
CA TYR A 25 -2.75 9.88 1.28
C TYR A 25 -4.19 9.70 1.77
N VAL A 26 -4.50 10.10 3.01
CA VAL A 26 -5.82 9.92 3.62
C VAL A 26 -6.74 11.06 3.16
N GLU A 27 -7.16 10.94 1.92
CA GLU A 27 -7.87 11.96 1.16
C GLU A 27 -8.76 11.24 0.11
N ARG A 28 -9.91 11.82 -0.23
CA ARG A 28 -10.95 11.14 -1.03
C ARG A 28 -10.46 10.79 -2.43
N GLU A 29 -9.90 11.74 -3.17
CA GLU A 29 -9.41 11.55 -4.53
C GLU A 29 -8.24 10.56 -4.57
N SER A 30 -7.35 10.66 -3.58
CA SER A 30 -6.23 9.72 -3.39
C SER A 30 -6.75 8.30 -3.18
N TYR A 31 -7.74 8.11 -2.31
CA TYR A 31 -8.37 6.80 -2.10
C TYR A 31 -9.07 6.30 -3.38
N GLU A 32 -9.84 7.15 -4.04
CA GLU A 32 -10.51 6.78 -5.28
C GLU A 32 -9.51 6.31 -6.34
N LEU A 33 -8.40 7.04 -6.53
CA LEU A 33 -7.34 6.67 -7.47
C LEU A 33 -6.69 5.33 -7.10
N TYR A 34 -6.20 5.19 -5.86
CA TYR A 34 -5.43 4.01 -5.45
C TYR A 34 -6.29 2.75 -5.38
N PHE A 35 -7.47 2.83 -4.76
CA PHE A 35 -8.36 1.66 -4.66
C PHE A 35 -8.92 1.27 -6.03
N SER A 36 -9.29 2.23 -6.89
CA SER A 36 -9.74 1.90 -8.26
C SER A 36 -8.65 1.23 -9.08
N ALA A 37 -7.38 1.65 -8.94
CA ALA A 37 -6.26 0.97 -9.59
C ALA A 37 -6.06 -0.45 -9.02
N ALA A 38 -6.06 -0.60 -7.70
CA ALA A 38 -5.88 -1.90 -7.05
C ALA A 38 -6.97 -2.91 -7.46
N PHE A 39 -8.25 -2.50 -7.44
CA PHE A 39 -9.36 -3.36 -7.86
C PHE A 39 -9.31 -3.70 -9.36
N ARG A 40 -8.97 -2.73 -10.22
CA ARG A 40 -8.77 -3.01 -11.65
C ARG A 40 -7.67 -4.04 -11.88
N ASN A 41 -6.55 -3.96 -11.16
CA ASN A 41 -5.46 -4.92 -11.30
C ASN A 41 -5.89 -6.34 -10.91
N ILE A 42 -6.70 -6.49 -9.86
CA ILE A 42 -7.26 -7.80 -9.45
C ILE A 42 -8.16 -8.37 -10.55
N LEU A 43 -9.09 -7.57 -11.07
CA LEU A 43 -10.02 -8.00 -12.11
C LEU A 43 -9.30 -8.32 -13.43
N ALA A 44 -8.29 -7.53 -13.80
CA ALA A 44 -7.47 -7.76 -14.99
C ALA A 44 -6.72 -9.10 -14.87
N PHE A 45 -6.11 -9.36 -13.71
CA PHE A 45 -5.42 -10.62 -13.44
C PHE A 45 -6.36 -11.83 -13.53
N ASP A 46 -7.57 -11.75 -12.96
CA ASP A 46 -8.59 -12.80 -13.05
C ASP A 46 -9.02 -13.08 -14.52
N GLN A 47 -8.98 -12.05 -15.37
CA GLN A 47 -9.23 -12.15 -16.81
C GLN A 47 -8.01 -12.57 -17.64
N GLY A 48 -6.86 -12.84 -17.00
CA GLY A 48 -5.62 -13.27 -17.64
C GLY A 48 -4.69 -12.14 -18.09
N ASP A 49 -5.05 -10.87 -17.85
CA ASP A 49 -4.15 -9.73 -18.03
C ASP A 49 -3.24 -9.58 -16.80
N MET A 50 -2.01 -10.09 -16.94
CA MET A 50 -0.98 -10.07 -15.90
C MET A 50 0.00 -8.89 -16.04
N SER A 51 -0.32 -7.89 -16.87
CA SER A 51 0.57 -6.74 -17.16
C SER A 51 0.96 -5.92 -15.92
N SER A 52 0.10 -5.93 -14.89
CA SER A 52 0.30 -5.18 -13.64
C SER A 52 1.00 -5.97 -12.52
N VAL A 53 1.45 -7.20 -12.80
CA VAL A 53 2.17 -8.03 -11.82
C VAL A 53 3.56 -7.45 -11.57
N ALA A 54 3.84 -7.08 -10.33
CA ALA A 54 5.11 -6.46 -9.94
C ALA A 54 6.32 -7.42 -9.99
N ASN A 55 6.07 -8.72 -9.90
CA ASN A 55 7.07 -9.79 -9.89
C ASN A 55 6.76 -10.84 -10.98
N PRO A 56 7.01 -10.54 -12.27
CA PRO A 56 6.67 -11.43 -13.38
C PRO A 56 7.25 -12.85 -13.28
N GLU A 57 8.36 -13.04 -12.57
CA GLU A 57 8.97 -14.34 -12.32
C GLU A 57 8.02 -15.31 -11.61
N ALA A 58 7.08 -14.80 -10.80
CA ALA A 58 6.07 -15.61 -10.12
C ALA A 58 5.04 -16.24 -11.08
N LEU A 59 4.97 -15.76 -12.33
CA LEU A 59 4.11 -16.33 -13.37
C LEU A 59 4.70 -17.59 -14.00
N THR A 60 5.99 -17.85 -13.76
CA THR A 60 6.64 -19.07 -14.27
C THR A 60 6.11 -20.27 -13.49
N PRO A 61 5.72 -21.36 -14.16
CA PRO A 61 5.31 -22.58 -13.46
C PRO A 61 6.44 -23.06 -12.54
N ILE A 62 6.16 -23.22 -11.25
CA ILE A 62 7.09 -23.90 -10.34
C ILE A 62 7.18 -25.35 -10.84
N ARG A 63 8.34 -25.72 -11.39
CA ARG A 63 8.62 -27.11 -11.76
C ARG A 63 8.69 -27.92 -10.47
N LYS A 64 7.55 -28.48 -10.05
CA LYS A 64 7.48 -29.46 -8.95
C LYS A 64 8.42 -30.61 -9.31
N ARG A 65 9.46 -30.81 -8.50
CA ARG A 65 10.26 -32.04 -8.49
C ARG A 65 9.49 -33.12 -7.76
#